data_AF-A0AAV5XZY8-F1
#
_entry.id   AF-A0AAV5XZY8-F1
#
_cell.length_a   1.000
_cell.length_b   1.000
_cell.length_c   1.000
_cell.angle_alpha   90.00
_cell.angle_beta   90.00
_cell.angle_gamma   90.00
#
_symmetry.space_group_name_H-M   'P 1'
#
loop_
_entity.id
_entity.type
_entity.pdbx_description
1 polymer ?
#
loop_
_entity_poly.entity_id
_entity_poly.type
_entity_poly.pdbx_seq_one_letter_code
_entity_poly.pdbx_strand_id
1 'polypeptide(L)'
;MEYEQPIVGLRRWSVLLIAALILGVTAPAGAQKPAETETQLGKEAREIDASASRADSARVSRRIAEEFSAVQVKSSATDPNARPLTLQDVQSLRSKGLGYGEITNLLALYSRQSGSTFYTIDQIREMKRSGQGWGQIAKVLGIERLGAVRRDVKRTDHAVRALAQPVNAGEQTRASQLQAEAKRVDAGAAAAGSTPEGQRRVTQAIAKEFKVDESVVTSLRNRGLGFGEVAITLALADELPKRGMTDQDAMKTILDRRAAGQGWGQIAHDLDLKLGRVLSKVKKTQKEVAHAEGARAAKAERPERSDRPGKPDKPEKPERAERAGR
;
A
#
# COMPACT_ATOMS: atom_id res chain seq x y z
N MET A 1 -28.78 69.30 62.32
CA MET A 1 -27.86 68.62 61.38
C MET A 1 -28.77 67.80 60.48
N GLU A 2 -29.28 68.42 59.41
CA GLU A 2 -28.75 68.26 58.03
C GLU A 2 -28.92 66.82 57.55
N TYR A 3 -29.99 66.52 56.79
CA TYR A 3 -30.19 66.71 55.33
C TYR A 3 -29.51 65.62 54.47
N GLU A 4 -30.39 64.85 53.82
CA GLU A 4 -30.35 64.33 52.45
C GLU A 4 -29.31 63.28 51.98
N GLN A 5 -29.87 62.19 51.43
CA GLN A 5 -29.32 61.39 50.34
C GLN A 5 -29.69 62.06 49.00
N PRO A 6 -29.27 61.54 47.83
CA PRO A 6 -27.93 61.23 47.29
C PRO A 6 -27.67 62.08 46.01
N ILE A 7 -26.50 61.97 45.33
CA ILE A 7 -26.28 62.16 43.86
C ILE A 7 -24.78 62.33 43.53
N VAL A 8 -24.30 61.47 42.62
CA VAL A 8 -23.26 61.64 41.56
C VAL A 8 -21.88 62.23 41.92
N GLY A 9 -20.82 61.43 41.66
CA GLY A 9 -19.43 61.86 41.68
C GLY A 9 -18.56 61.14 40.64
N LEU A 10 -18.61 61.62 39.40
CA LEU A 10 -17.63 61.35 38.34
C LEU A 10 -16.33 62.11 38.64
N ARG A 11 -15.17 61.56 38.24
CA ARG A 11 -13.75 62.06 38.26
C ARG A 11 -12.88 61.30 39.29
N ARG A 12 -11.68 60.80 38.97
CA ARG A 12 -10.59 61.44 38.21
C ARG A 12 -9.76 60.42 37.43
N TRP A 13 -9.32 60.85 36.25
CA TRP A 13 -8.14 60.35 35.56
C TRP A 13 -6.88 60.60 36.41
N SER A 14 -5.96 59.62 36.43
CA SER A 14 -4.49 59.76 36.47
C SER A 14 -3.91 58.35 36.30
N VAL A 15 -3.51 57.96 35.09
CA VAL A 15 -2.13 58.04 34.59
C VAL A 15 -1.17 57.24 35.47
N LEU A 16 -0.88 56.00 35.04
CA LEU A 16 0.46 55.42 35.10
C LEU A 16 0.69 54.65 33.80
N LEU A 17 1.13 55.40 32.79
CA LEU A 17 1.82 54.93 31.60
C LEU A 17 3.16 54.35 32.07
N ILE A 18 3.27 53.04 32.21
CA ILE A 18 4.58 52.39 32.24
C ILE A 18 5.06 52.33 30.79
N ALA A 19 5.88 53.32 30.44
CA ALA A 19 6.68 53.32 29.24
C ALA A 19 7.62 52.10 29.27
N ALA A 20 7.24 51.01 28.60
CA ALA A 20 8.19 50.01 28.18
C ALA A 20 9.05 50.64 27.08
N LEU A 21 10.24 51.11 27.49
CA LEU A 21 11.31 51.55 26.63
C LEU A 21 11.70 50.37 25.72
N ILE A 22 11.14 50.34 24.50
CA ILE A 22 11.56 49.41 23.46
C ILE A 22 12.92 49.90 22.98
N LEU A 23 13.98 49.41 23.62
CA LEU A 23 15.26 49.29 22.94
C LEU A 23 15.04 48.33 21.78
N GLY A 24 15.18 48.86 20.57
CA GLY A 24 15.07 48.13 19.33
C GLY A 24 16.12 47.03 19.25
N VAL A 25 15.78 45.85 19.75
CA VAL A 25 16.31 44.60 19.22
C VAL A 25 15.39 44.27 18.05
N THR A 26 15.84 44.60 16.85
CA THR A 26 15.27 44.06 15.62
C THR A 26 15.39 42.54 15.70
N ALA A 27 14.30 41.88 16.11
CA ALA A 27 14.20 40.43 15.97
C ALA A 27 14.42 40.12 14.49
N PRO A 28 15.36 39.24 14.13
CA PRO A 28 15.56 38.88 12.73
C PRO A 28 14.23 38.35 12.19
N ALA A 29 13.88 38.76 10.96
CA ALA A 29 12.60 38.53 10.27
C ALA A 29 12.25 37.05 9.99
N GLY A 30 12.73 36.11 10.79
CA GLY A 30 12.46 34.67 10.71
C GLY A 30 12.36 33.96 12.06
N ALA A 31 12.13 34.67 13.17
CA ALA A 31 11.83 34.07 14.47
C ALA A 31 10.31 33.97 14.68
N GLN A 32 9.74 32.79 14.43
CA GLN A 32 8.32 32.52 14.72
C GLN A 32 8.08 32.49 16.23
N LYS A 33 6.97 33.11 16.69
CA LYS A 33 6.63 33.11 18.12
C LYS A 33 6.32 31.68 18.60
N PRO A 34 6.74 31.29 19.81
CA PRO A 34 6.54 29.92 20.32
C PRO A 34 5.07 29.48 20.37
N ALA A 35 4.15 30.35 20.75
CA ALA A 35 2.72 30.05 20.88
C ALA A 35 2.01 29.82 19.52
N GLU A 36 2.40 30.57 18.48
CA GLU A 36 1.89 30.37 17.12
C GLU A 36 2.35 29.01 16.56
N THR A 37 3.58 28.63 16.89
CA THR A 37 4.19 27.41 16.37
C THR A 37 3.61 26.15 17.00
N GLU A 38 3.33 26.20 18.30
CA GLU A 38 2.60 25.14 19.02
C GLU A 38 1.21 24.92 18.41
N THR A 39 0.48 26.00 18.19
CA THR A 39 -0.86 25.97 17.59
C THR A 39 -0.82 25.35 16.19
N GLN A 40 0.24 25.63 15.42
CA GLN A 40 0.32 25.21 14.03
C GLN A 40 0.71 23.73 13.85
N LEU A 41 1.68 23.22 14.60
CA LEU A 41 2.01 21.78 14.60
C LEU A 41 0.86 20.94 15.17
N GLY A 42 0.13 21.47 16.16
CA GLY A 42 -1.09 20.85 16.66
C GLY A 42 -2.21 20.79 15.61
N LYS A 43 -2.38 21.87 14.84
CA LYS A 43 -3.35 21.90 13.73
C LYS A 43 -2.97 20.93 12.61
N GLU A 44 -1.72 20.94 12.16
CA GLU A 44 -1.22 20.05 11.10
C GLU A 44 -1.37 18.57 11.52
N ALA A 45 -1.09 18.22 12.79
CA ALA A 45 -1.33 16.88 13.31
C ALA A 45 -2.81 16.46 13.25
N ARG A 46 -3.74 17.34 13.65
CA ARG A 46 -5.19 17.06 13.59
C ARG A 46 -5.67 16.87 12.14
N GLU A 47 -5.11 17.61 11.19
CA GLU A 47 -5.43 17.45 9.77
C GLU A 47 -4.97 16.09 9.22
N ILE A 48 -3.78 15.64 9.62
CA ILE A 48 -3.29 14.29 9.33
C ILE A 48 -4.23 13.24 9.93
N ASP A 49 -4.63 13.40 11.21
CA ASP A 49 -5.53 12.47 11.87
C ASP A 49 -6.91 12.40 11.19
N ALA A 50 -7.47 13.55 10.80
CA ALA A 50 -8.74 13.62 10.07
C ALA A 50 -8.67 13.01 8.66
N SER A 51 -7.50 13.06 8.03
CA SER A 51 -7.27 12.41 6.74
C SER A 51 -7.08 10.90 6.93
N ALA A 52 -6.28 10.51 7.91
CA ALA A 52 -6.01 9.13 8.27
C ALA A 52 -7.26 8.37 8.70
N SER A 53 -8.22 9.03 9.37
CA SER A 53 -9.48 8.40 9.78
C SER A 53 -10.36 7.95 8.61
N ARG A 54 -10.09 8.44 7.40
CA ARG A 54 -10.79 8.05 6.17
C ARG A 54 -10.03 6.99 5.35
N ALA A 55 -8.81 6.64 5.76
CA ALA A 55 -7.97 5.68 5.09
C ALA A 55 -7.77 4.42 5.95
N ASP A 56 -7.32 3.34 5.32
CA ASP A 56 -6.94 2.12 6.03
C ASP A 56 -5.73 2.39 6.96
N SER A 57 -5.86 2.02 8.23
CA SER A 57 -4.88 2.32 9.27
C SER A 57 -3.50 1.68 8.99
N ALA A 58 -3.47 0.50 8.40
CA ALA A 58 -2.22 -0.17 8.05
C ALA A 58 -1.51 0.56 6.89
N ARG A 59 -2.25 1.08 5.90
CA ARG A 59 -1.67 1.92 4.84
C ARG A 59 -1.06 3.20 5.40
N VAL A 60 -1.78 3.88 6.29
CA VAL A 60 -1.28 5.13 6.91
C VAL A 60 0.00 4.86 7.70
N SER A 61 0.01 3.81 8.53
CA SER A 61 1.21 3.42 9.29
C SER A 61 2.39 3.11 8.38
N ARG A 62 2.17 2.35 7.29
CA ARG A 62 3.21 2.03 6.32
C ARG A 62 3.74 3.28 5.64
N ARG A 63 2.84 4.17 5.21
CA ARG A 63 3.24 5.39 4.53
C ARG A 63 4.07 6.30 5.42
N ILE A 64 3.71 6.44 6.70
CA ILE A 64 4.51 7.19 7.66
C ILE A 64 5.89 6.53 7.82
N ALA A 65 5.96 5.20 7.96
CA ALA A 65 7.24 4.51 8.03
C ALA A 65 8.11 4.72 6.78
N GLU A 66 7.51 4.78 5.58
CA GLU A 66 8.22 5.08 4.33
C GLU A 66 8.75 6.52 4.28
N GLU A 67 7.92 7.52 4.64
CA GLU A 67 8.32 8.93 4.68
C GLU A 67 9.48 9.18 5.66
N PHE A 68 9.52 8.41 6.75
CA PHE A 68 10.57 8.49 7.78
C PHE A 68 11.56 7.32 7.71
N SER A 69 11.69 6.63 6.58
CA SER A 69 12.56 5.45 6.43
C SER A 69 14.06 5.74 6.63
N ALA A 70 14.48 6.98 6.39
CA ALA A 70 15.85 7.44 6.66
C ALA A 70 16.14 7.66 8.16
N VAL A 71 15.11 7.71 9.01
CA VAL A 71 15.26 7.93 10.45
C VAL A 71 15.85 6.67 11.09
N GLN A 72 16.95 6.85 11.79
CA GLN A 72 17.59 5.80 12.58
C GLN A 72 17.03 5.82 14.00
N VAL A 73 16.35 4.77 14.41
CA VAL A 73 15.91 4.54 15.78
C VAL A 73 17.11 4.15 16.62
N LYS A 74 17.36 4.91 17.70
CA LYS A 74 18.51 4.77 18.58
C LYS A 74 18.04 4.82 20.04
N SER A 75 18.72 4.05 20.88
CA SER A 75 18.54 4.01 22.33
C SER A 75 19.39 5.05 23.05
N SER A 76 20.44 5.56 22.39
CA SER A 76 21.33 6.62 22.89
C SER A 76 21.99 7.38 21.73
N ALA A 77 22.68 8.48 22.03
CA ALA A 77 23.36 9.31 21.02
C ALA A 77 24.38 8.52 20.17
N THR A 78 25.09 7.59 20.81
CA THR A 78 26.17 6.79 20.24
C THR A 78 25.78 5.33 20.02
N ASP A 79 24.48 5.04 19.91
CA ASP A 79 23.96 3.67 19.81
C ASP A 79 24.57 2.93 18.60
N PRO A 80 25.38 1.86 18.82
CA PRO A 80 25.95 1.09 17.73
C PRO A 80 24.92 0.22 17.01
N ASN A 81 23.74 0.00 17.62
CA ASN A 81 22.65 -0.81 17.08
C ASN A 81 21.55 0.05 16.44
N ALA A 82 21.90 1.26 16.01
CA ALA A 82 21.00 2.13 15.29
C ALA A 82 20.40 1.39 14.07
N ARG A 83 19.08 1.39 13.97
CA ARG A 83 18.35 0.71 12.89
C ARG A 83 17.34 1.63 12.24
N PRO A 84 16.98 1.41 10.96
CA PRO A 84 15.93 2.20 10.32
C PRO A 84 14.58 2.03 11.05
N LEU A 85 13.77 3.09 11.00
CA LEU A 85 12.39 3.07 11.43
C LEU A 85 11.59 2.06 10.58
N THR A 86 10.76 1.25 11.25
CA THR A 86 9.95 0.21 10.62
C THR A 86 8.46 0.50 10.76
N LEU A 87 7.63 -0.21 9.98
CA LEU A 87 6.18 -0.22 10.14
C LEU A 87 5.77 -0.61 11.57
N GLN A 88 6.46 -1.58 12.17
CA GLN A 88 6.16 -2.06 13.52
C GLN A 88 6.38 -0.96 14.57
N ASP A 89 7.37 -0.09 14.38
CA ASP A 89 7.61 1.04 15.28
C ASP A 89 6.43 2.03 15.25
N VAL A 90 5.94 2.36 14.05
CA VAL A 90 4.77 3.24 13.87
C VAL A 90 3.50 2.61 14.46
N GLN A 91 3.29 1.32 14.24
CA GLN A 91 2.15 0.59 14.83
C GLN A 91 2.23 0.53 16.35
N SER A 92 3.43 0.33 16.92
CA SER A 92 3.66 0.38 18.36
C SER A 92 3.36 1.77 18.93
N LEU A 93 3.73 2.85 18.25
CA LEU A 93 3.36 4.21 18.67
C LEU A 93 1.84 4.44 18.62
N ARG A 94 1.14 3.87 17.64
CA ARG A 94 -0.32 3.91 17.58
C ARG A 94 -0.97 3.16 18.74
N SER A 95 -0.48 1.96 19.08
CA SER A 95 -1.01 1.18 20.21
C SER A 95 -0.72 1.85 21.56
N LYS A 96 0.36 2.64 21.63
CA LYS A 96 0.71 3.50 22.77
C LYS A 96 -0.17 4.77 22.87
N GLY A 97 -1.18 4.92 22.02
CA GLY A 97 -2.22 5.96 22.13
C GLY A 97 -1.99 7.22 21.31
N LEU A 98 -0.93 7.31 20.51
CA LEU A 98 -0.63 8.52 19.74
C LEU A 98 -1.44 8.55 18.44
N GLY A 99 -1.98 9.72 18.08
CA GLY A 99 -2.54 9.96 16.74
C GLY A 99 -1.47 9.84 15.64
N TYR A 100 -1.88 9.66 14.38
CA TYR A 100 -0.95 9.65 13.25
C TYR A 100 -0.24 10.99 13.10
N GLY A 101 -0.96 12.11 13.30
CA GLY A 101 -0.36 13.43 13.30
C GLY A 101 0.65 13.63 14.43
N GLU A 102 0.36 13.09 15.62
CA GLU A 102 1.28 13.13 16.75
C GLU A 102 2.54 12.29 16.50
N ILE A 103 2.38 11.12 15.89
CA ILE A 103 3.51 10.28 15.47
C ILE A 103 4.37 11.03 14.46
N THR A 104 3.76 11.68 13.46
CA THR A 104 4.50 12.47 12.47
C THR A 104 5.29 13.60 13.12
N ASN A 105 4.68 14.36 14.04
CA ASN A 105 5.39 15.41 14.77
C ASN A 105 6.55 14.84 15.60
N LEU A 106 6.32 13.74 16.31
CA LEU A 106 7.32 13.07 17.12
C LEU A 106 8.52 12.65 16.26
N LEU A 107 8.29 11.97 15.13
CA LEU A 107 9.35 11.48 14.26
C LEU A 107 10.11 12.62 13.56
N ALA A 108 9.41 13.67 13.17
CA ALA A 108 10.03 14.86 12.58
C ALA A 108 10.92 15.61 13.58
N LEU A 109 10.52 15.66 14.85
CA LEU A 109 11.34 16.23 15.93
C LEU A 109 12.53 15.31 16.28
N TYR A 110 12.28 14.03 16.47
CA TYR A 110 13.29 13.03 16.79
C TYR A 110 14.43 13.01 15.76
N SER A 111 14.10 13.07 14.46
CA SER A 111 15.08 13.06 13.37
C SER A 111 15.93 14.32 13.26
N ARG A 112 15.53 15.40 13.93
CA ARG A 112 16.17 16.73 13.83
C ARG A 112 16.72 17.24 15.15
N GLN A 113 16.65 16.44 16.22
CA GLN A 113 17.22 16.83 17.50
C GLN A 113 18.70 17.16 17.36
N SER A 114 19.09 18.30 17.92
CA SER A 114 20.46 18.83 17.88
C SER A 114 20.93 19.35 19.23
N GLY A 115 20.15 19.10 20.29
CA GLY A 115 20.51 19.41 21.66
C GLY A 115 21.71 18.60 22.15
N SER A 116 22.34 19.09 23.21
CA SER A 116 23.45 18.39 23.90
C SER A 116 23.01 17.07 24.54
N THR A 117 21.73 16.96 24.90
CA THR A 117 21.11 15.73 25.40
C THR A 117 20.32 15.05 24.29
N PHE A 118 20.61 13.77 24.06
CA PHE A 118 19.82 12.94 23.15
C PHE A 118 18.59 12.39 23.86
N TYR A 119 17.45 12.44 23.16
CA TYR A 119 16.18 11.90 23.63
C TYR A 119 15.67 10.82 22.67
N THR A 120 15.28 9.68 23.24
CA THR A 120 14.67 8.58 22.50
C THR A 120 13.23 8.91 22.10
N ILE A 121 12.69 8.16 21.13
CA ILE A 121 11.28 8.23 20.73
C ILE A 121 10.35 8.11 21.95
N ASP A 122 10.64 7.18 22.87
CA ASP A 122 9.80 6.97 24.06
C ASP A 122 9.91 8.11 25.08
N GLN A 123 11.07 8.76 25.20
CA GLN A 123 11.24 9.94 26.05
C GLN A 123 10.50 11.16 25.49
N ILE A 124 10.59 11.39 24.18
CA ILE A 124 9.85 12.48 23.50
C ILE A 124 8.34 12.26 23.63
N ARG A 125 7.89 11.00 23.52
CA ARG A 125 6.50 10.63 23.77
C ARG A 125 6.08 10.95 25.22
N GLU A 126 6.94 10.64 26.19
CA GLU A 126 6.65 10.93 27.61
C GLU A 126 6.54 12.43 27.89
N MET A 127 7.41 13.24 27.28
CA MET A 127 7.30 14.71 27.31
C MET A 127 5.95 15.18 26.76
N LYS A 128 5.46 14.54 25.69
CA LYS A 128 4.14 14.87 25.15
C LYS A 128 3.02 14.46 26.11
N ARG A 129 3.15 13.30 26.76
CA ARG A 129 2.18 12.78 27.73
C ARG A 129 2.11 13.61 29.02
N SER A 130 3.22 14.22 29.44
CA SER A 130 3.26 15.13 30.60
C SER A 130 2.60 16.49 30.33
N GLY A 131 2.04 16.69 29.14
CA GLY A 131 1.31 17.90 28.77
C GLY A 131 2.16 18.94 28.03
N GLN A 132 3.43 18.66 27.74
CA GLN A 132 4.27 19.61 27.01
C GLN A 132 3.79 19.76 25.55
N GLY A 133 3.77 21.01 25.08
CA GLY A 133 3.46 21.33 23.70
C GLY A 133 4.60 20.96 22.74
N TRP A 134 4.30 20.68 21.48
CA TRP A 134 5.32 20.33 20.47
C TRP A 134 6.41 21.40 20.31
N GLY A 135 6.04 22.68 20.47
CA GLY A 135 7.00 23.79 20.45
C GLY A 135 7.93 23.82 21.67
N GLN A 136 7.45 23.40 22.85
CA GLN A 136 8.30 23.29 24.05
C GLN A 136 9.25 22.11 23.91
N ILE A 137 8.75 20.96 23.46
CA ILE A 137 9.55 19.76 23.19
C ILE A 137 10.65 20.08 22.18
N ALA A 138 10.33 20.77 21.09
CA ALA A 138 11.31 21.20 20.10
C ALA A 138 12.49 21.99 20.69
N LYS A 139 12.20 22.93 21.61
CA LYS A 139 13.25 23.69 22.30
C LYS A 139 14.13 22.81 23.16
N VAL A 140 13.54 21.86 23.90
CA VAL A 140 14.29 20.88 24.71
C VAL A 140 15.19 20.01 23.84
N LEU A 141 14.75 19.68 22.63
CA LEU A 141 15.51 18.94 21.62
C LEU A 141 16.56 19.77 20.87
N GLY A 142 16.72 21.06 21.20
CA GLY A 142 17.66 21.97 20.54
C GLY A 142 17.22 22.43 19.15
N ILE A 143 15.94 22.30 18.80
CA ILE A 143 15.40 22.68 17.49
C ILE A 143 14.90 24.11 17.56
N GLU A 144 15.76 25.06 17.18
CA GLU A 144 15.43 26.49 17.21
C GLU A 144 14.47 26.91 16.09
N ARG A 145 14.49 26.18 14.96
CA ARG A 145 13.69 26.47 13.77
C ARG A 145 12.84 25.30 13.34
N LEU A 146 11.53 25.42 13.53
CA LEU A 146 10.55 24.40 13.19
C LEU A 146 10.16 24.37 11.71
N GLY A 147 10.71 25.26 10.87
CA GLY A 147 10.42 25.27 9.43
C GLY A 147 10.73 23.94 8.74
N ALA A 148 11.78 23.23 9.15
CA ALA A 148 12.14 21.93 8.58
C ALA A 148 11.22 20.80 9.08
N VAL A 149 10.91 20.79 10.38
CA VAL A 149 9.91 19.88 10.98
C VAL A 149 8.57 20.01 10.28
N ARG A 150 8.09 21.24 10.07
CA ARG A 150 6.83 21.51 9.36
C ARG A 150 6.83 21.03 7.91
N ARG A 151 7.97 21.08 7.21
CA ARG A 151 8.05 20.53 5.86
C ARG A 151 7.84 19.02 5.86
N ASP A 152 8.41 18.32 6.84
CA ASP A 152 8.25 16.87 6.97
C ASP A 152 6.81 16.50 7.35
N VAL A 153 6.19 17.27 8.26
CA VAL A 153 4.79 17.12 8.64
C VAL A 153 3.85 17.36 7.45
N LYS A 154 4.02 18.47 6.72
CA LYS A 154 3.19 18.77 5.53
C LYS A 154 3.37 17.76 4.39
N ARG A 155 4.59 17.25 4.20
CA ARG A 155 4.84 16.18 3.22
C ARG A 155 4.04 14.93 3.60
N THR A 156 4.08 14.56 4.88
CA THR A 156 3.33 13.42 5.40
C THR A 156 1.82 13.65 5.29
N ASP A 157 1.32 14.85 5.60
CA ASP A 157 -0.09 15.21 5.40
C ASP A 157 -0.53 15.03 3.94
N HIS A 158 0.22 15.55 2.98
CA HIS A 158 -0.08 15.36 1.57
C HIS A 158 -0.09 13.87 1.18
N ALA A 159 0.87 13.10 1.67
CA ALA A 159 0.94 11.67 1.44
C ALA A 159 -0.27 10.91 2.03
N VAL A 160 -0.66 11.21 3.27
CA VAL A 160 -1.80 10.58 3.95
C VAL A 160 -3.12 10.99 3.29
N ARG A 161 -3.27 12.26 2.88
CA ARG A 161 -4.44 12.71 2.12
C ARG A 161 -4.60 11.96 0.80
N ALA A 162 -3.50 11.66 0.11
CA ALA A 162 -3.54 10.87 -1.11
C ALA A 162 -4.08 9.44 -0.87
N LEU A 163 -3.83 8.85 0.31
CA LEU A 163 -4.39 7.55 0.70
C LEU A 163 -5.90 7.59 0.99
N ALA A 164 -6.41 8.75 1.41
CA ALA A 164 -7.80 8.97 1.74
C ALA A 164 -8.66 9.35 0.52
N GLN A 165 -8.05 9.61 -0.64
CA GLN A 165 -8.79 9.92 -1.86
C GLN A 165 -9.47 8.66 -2.40
N PRO A 166 -10.69 8.77 -2.94
CA PRO A 166 -11.31 7.67 -3.66
C PRO A 166 -10.46 7.28 -4.88
N VAL A 167 -10.65 6.04 -5.35
CA VAL A 167 -10.00 5.49 -6.54
C VAL A 167 -10.10 6.49 -7.69
N ASN A 168 -8.96 6.97 -8.21
CA ASN A 168 -8.95 7.99 -9.25
C ASN A 168 -9.41 7.42 -10.62
N ALA A 169 -9.75 8.30 -11.57
CA ALA A 169 -10.30 7.88 -12.88
C ALA A 169 -9.38 6.92 -13.66
N GLY A 170 -8.06 7.07 -13.54
CA GLY A 170 -7.09 6.16 -14.18
C GLY A 170 -7.10 4.76 -13.56
N GLU A 171 -7.22 4.68 -12.24
CA GLU A 171 -7.37 3.41 -11.52
C GLU A 171 -8.74 2.77 -11.79
N GLN A 172 -9.82 3.54 -11.86
CA GLN A 172 -11.13 3.04 -12.26
C GLN A 172 -11.10 2.45 -13.67
N THR A 173 -10.44 3.14 -14.62
CA THR A 173 -10.26 2.63 -16.00
C THR A 173 -9.51 1.30 -16.01
N ARG A 174 -8.45 1.17 -15.22
CA ARG A 174 -7.70 -0.09 -15.10
C ARG A 174 -8.51 -1.18 -14.43
N ALA A 175 -9.34 -0.86 -13.44
CA ALA A 175 -10.24 -1.82 -12.82
C ALA A 175 -11.27 -2.36 -13.82
N SER A 176 -11.82 -1.49 -14.67
CA SER A 176 -12.73 -1.89 -15.77
C SER A 176 -12.02 -2.78 -16.78
N GLN A 177 -10.77 -2.44 -17.16
CA GLN A 177 -9.95 -3.30 -18.03
C GLN A 177 -9.67 -4.65 -17.39
N LEU A 178 -9.35 -4.69 -16.09
CA LEU A 178 -9.09 -5.92 -15.35
C LEU A 178 -10.34 -6.83 -15.35
N GLN A 179 -11.52 -6.25 -15.13
CA GLN A 179 -12.77 -6.98 -15.21
C GLN A 179 -13.03 -7.53 -16.63
N ALA A 180 -12.73 -6.75 -17.66
CA ALA A 180 -12.86 -7.19 -19.05
C ALA A 180 -11.91 -8.35 -19.37
N GLU A 181 -10.66 -8.32 -18.88
CA GLU A 181 -9.73 -9.44 -19.07
C GLU A 181 -10.15 -10.69 -18.30
N ALA A 182 -10.66 -10.55 -17.06
CA ALA A 182 -11.21 -11.68 -16.34
C ALA A 182 -12.36 -12.36 -17.11
N LYS A 183 -13.28 -11.57 -17.68
CA LYS A 183 -14.35 -12.11 -18.54
C LYS A 183 -13.80 -12.86 -19.76
N ARG A 184 -12.66 -12.44 -20.32
CA ARG A 184 -12.00 -13.16 -21.43
C ARG A 184 -11.36 -14.47 -20.97
N VAL A 185 -10.79 -14.51 -19.77
CA VAL A 185 -10.31 -15.76 -19.15
C VAL A 185 -11.48 -16.72 -18.97
N ASP A 186 -12.61 -16.24 -18.42
CA ASP A 186 -13.82 -17.06 -18.23
C ASP A 186 -14.38 -17.57 -19.56
N ALA A 187 -14.42 -16.72 -20.60
CA ALA A 187 -14.87 -17.11 -21.93
C ALA A 187 -13.95 -18.16 -22.57
N GLY A 188 -12.62 -18.00 -22.43
CA GLY A 188 -11.65 -19.00 -22.88
C GLY A 188 -11.80 -20.33 -22.13
N ALA A 189 -12.06 -20.27 -20.83
CA ALA A 189 -12.31 -21.45 -20.00
C ALA A 189 -13.66 -22.13 -20.32
N ALA A 190 -14.67 -21.38 -20.75
CA ALA A 190 -15.92 -21.95 -21.23
C ALA A 190 -15.75 -22.59 -22.61
N ALA A 191 -14.98 -21.95 -23.50
CA ALA A 191 -14.62 -22.49 -24.82
C ALA A 191 -13.78 -23.77 -24.73
N ALA A 192 -13.08 -23.98 -23.61
CA ALA A 192 -12.35 -25.22 -23.32
C ALA A 192 -13.21 -26.49 -23.21
N GLY A 193 -14.53 -26.31 -23.31
CA GLY A 193 -15.55 -27.31 -23.06
C GLY A 193 -15.96 -27.29 -21.61
N SER A 194 -17.27 -27.47 -21.37
CA SER A 194 -17.82 -27.70 -20.02
C SER A 194 -17.43 -29.07 -19.44
N THR A 195 -16.47 -29.77 -20.06
CA THR A 195 -16.03 -31.11 -19.64
C THR A 195 -15.07 -31.01 -18.45
N PRO A 196 -15.05 -32.02 -17.56
CA PRO A 196 -14.11 -32.07 -16.45
C PRO A 196 -12.64 -31.95 -16.91
N GLU A 197 -12.29 -32.53 -18.05
CA GLU A 197 -10.95 -32.47 -18.62
C GLU A 197 -10.59 -31.06 -19.11
N GLY A 198 -11.55 -30.31 -19.68
CA GLY A 198 -11.37 -28.91 -20.06
C GLY A 198 -11.08 -28.03 -18.86
N GLN A 199 -11.91 -28.16 -17.84
CA GLN A 199 -11.74 -27.41 -16.60
C GLN A 199 -10.43 -27.73 -15.87
N ARG A 200 -9.99 -29.00 -15.89
CA ARG A 200 -8.69 -29.41 -15.33
C ARG A 200 -7.53 -28.75 -16.08
N ARG A 201 -7.56 -28.64 -17.42
CA ARG A 201 -6.50 -27.96 -18.18
C ARG A 201 -6.41 -26.47 -17.84
N VAL A 202 -7.56 -25.79 -17.76
CA VAL A 202 -7.62 -24.38 -17.37
C VAL A 202 -7.07 -24.20 -15.95
N THR A 203 -7.45 -25.10 -15.03
CA THR A 203 -6.93 -25.11 -13.65
C THR A 203 -5.41 -25.26 -13.63
N GLN A 204 -4.87 -26.22 -14.39
CA GLN A 204 -3.43 -26.44 -14.53
C GLN A 204 -2.69 -25.24 -15.12
N ALA A 205 -3.24 -24.61 -16.15
CA ALA A 205 -2.64 -23.43 -16.76
C ALA A 205 -2.56 -22.26 -15.78
N ILE A 206 -3.62 -22.01 -15.02
CA ILE A 206 -3.66 -20.96 -14.00
C ILE A 206 -2.71 -21.29 -12.85
N ALA A 207 -2.75 -22.52 -12.33
CA ALA A 207 -1.87 -22.99 -11.26
C ALA A 207 -0.40 -22.83 -11.64
N LYS A 208 -0.03 -23.22 -12.86
CA LYS A 208 1.32 -23.06 -13.41
C LYS A 208 1.73 -21.59 -13.55
N GLU A 209 0.85 -20.72 -14.03
CA GLU A 209 1.16 -19.29 -14.21
C GLU A 209 1.46 -18.60 -12.87
N PHE A 210 0.67 -18.90 -11.84
CA PHE A 210 0.84 -18.32 -10.50
C PHE A 210 1.74 -19.13 -9.58
N LYS A 211 2.27 -20.27 -10.05
CA LYS A 211 3.10 -21.20 -9.26
C LYS A 211 2.42 -21.66 -7.96
N VAL A 212 1.11 -21.90 -8.02
CA VAL A 212 0.31 -22.40 -6.90
C VAL A 212 -0.14 -23.83 -7.18
N ASP A 213 -0.56 -24.54 -6.13
CA ASP A 213 -1.14 -25.87 -6.28
C ASP A 213 -2.52 -25.81 -6.96
N GLU A 214 -2.85 -26.84 -7.76
CA GLU A 214 -4.16 -26.95 -8.44
C GLU A 214 -5.33 -26.96 -7.46
N SER A 215 -5.12 -27.45 -6.24
CA SER A 215 -6.11 -27.42 -5.15
C SER A 215 -6.48 -26.00 -4.75
N VAL A 216 -5.55 -25.03 -4.81
CA VAL A 216 -5.83 -23.62 -4.52
C VAL A 216 -6.82 -23.07 -5.55
N VAL A 217 -6.57 -23.30 -6.84
CA VAL A 217 -7.47 -22.89 -7.93
C VAL A 217 -8.84 -23.56 -7.78
N THR A 218 -8.85 -24.86 -7.51
CA THR A 218 -10.08 -25.63 -7.31
C THR A 218 -10.88 -25.14 -6.10
N SER A 219 -10.21 -24.81 -4.99
CA SER A 219 -10.86 -24.28 -3.78
C SER A 219 -11.54 -22.94 -4.05
N LEU A 220 -10.91 -22.07 -4.84
CA LEU A 220 -11.48 -20.77 -5.21
C LEU A 220 -12.67 -20.95 -6.16
N ARG A 221 -12.60 -21.90 -7.10
CA ARG A 221 -13.74 -22.28 -7.96
C ARG A 221 -14.92 -22.81 -7.15
N ASN A 222 -14.67 -23.66 -6.15
CA ASN A 222 -15.71 -24.20 -5.26
C ASN A 222 -16.36 -23.12 -4.39
N ARG A 223 -15.69 -21.99 -4.19
CA ARG A 223 -16.25 -20.79 -3.52
C ARG A 223 -17.09 -19.91 -4.45
N GLY A 224 -17.32 -20.36 -5.70
CA GLY A 224 -18.18 -19.67 -6.67
C GLY A 224 -17.47 -18.65 -7.57
N LEU A 225 -16.15 -18.50 -7.47
CA LEU A 225 -15.40 -17.57 -8.33
C LEU A 225 -15.24 -18.14 -9.74
N GLY A 226 -15.38 -17.30 -10.78
CA GLY A 226 -14.98 -17.63 -12.15
C GLY A 226 -13.46 -17.82 -12.29
N PHE A 227 -12.98 -18.48 -13.34
CA PHE A 227 -11.54 -18.60 -13.61
C PHE A 227 -10.85 -17.24 -13.77
N GLY A 228 -11.54 -16.24 -14.32
CA GLY A 228 -11.08 -14.86 -14.39
C GLY A 228 -10.93 -14.21 -13.03
N GLU A 229 -11.90 -14.40 -12.13
CA GLU A 229 -11.84 -13.90 -10.75
C GLU A 229 -10.77 -14.62 -9.92
N VAL A 230 -10.60 -15.92 -10.14
CA VAL A 230 -9.49 -16.71 -9.59
C VAL A 230 -8.15 -16.10 -10.03
N ALA A 231 -7.99 -15.83 -11.33
CA ALA A 231 -6.76 -15.23 -11.86
C ALA A 231 -6.49 -13.83 -11.27
N ILE A 232 -7.50 -12.98 -11.10
CA ILE A 232 -7.35 -11.69 -10.42
C ILE A 232 -6.92 -11.88 -8.96
N THR A 233 -7.60 -12.79 -8.25
CA THR A 233 -7.32 -13.06 -6.83
C THR A 233 -5.88 -13.51 -6.62
N LEU A 234 -5.42 -14.48 -7.43
CA LEU A 234 -4.03 -14.96 -7.39
C LEU A 234 -3.04 -13.86 -7.79
N ALA A 235 -3.35 -13.05 -8.80
CA ALA A 235 -2.50 -11.95 -9.23
C ALA A 235 -2.34 -10.85 -8.18
N LEU A 236 -3.39 -10.56 -7.41
CA LEU A 236 -3.36 -9.65 -6.26
C LEU A 236 -2.58 -10.27 -5.09
N ALA A 237 -2.84 -11.54 -4.79
CA ALA A 237 -2.19 -12.26 -3.69
C ALA A 237 -0.66 -12.32 -3.90
N ASP A 238 -0.17 -12.59 -5.12
CA ASP A 238 1.26 -12.64 -5.46
C ASP A 238 2.00 -11.29 -5.27
N GLU A 239 1.26 -10.17 -5.11
CA GLU A 239 1.87 -8.86 -4.82
C GLU A 239 1.96 -8.55 -3.32
N LEU A 240 1.26 -9.30 -2.46
CA LEU A 240 1.16 -9.01 -1.01
C LEU A 240 2.32 -9.53 -0.16
N PRO A 241 3.01 -10.64 -0.48
CA PRO A 241 4.24 -11.06 0.20
C PRO A 241 5.34 -10.01 0.16
N LYS A 242 5.43 -9.26 -0.95
CA LYS A 242 6.36 -8.12 -1.11
C LYS A 242 6.08 -6.98 -0.12
N ARG A 243 4.95 -7.04 0.60
CA ARG A 243 4.49 -6.06 1.60
C ARG A 243 4.40 -6.66 3.00
N GLY A 244 4.99 -7.83 3.22
CA GLY A 244 5.08 -8.48 4.54
C GLY A 244 3.84 -9.24 4.97
N MET A 245 2.93 -9.56 4.06
CA MET A 245 1.74 -10.38 4.33
C MET A 245 1.98 -11.83 3.92
N THR A 246 1.53 -12.79 4.74
CA THR A 246 1.61 -14.21 4.36
C THR A 246 0.65 -14.52 3.21
N ASP A 247 0.89 -15.58 2.44
CA ASP A 247 0.01 -15.98 1.34
C ASP A 247 -1.42 -16.27 1.82
N GLN A 248 -1.57 -16.88 3.00
CA GLN A 248 -2.87 -17.19 3.59
C GLN A 248 -3.62 -15.91 4.00
N ASP A 249 -2.95 -14.98 4.67
CA ASP A 249 -3.55 -13.70 5.08
C ASP A 249 -3.91 -12.84 3.86
N ALA A 250 -3.07 -12.87 2.83
CA ALA A 250 -3.29 -12.19 1.56
C ALA A 250 -4.56 -12.69 0.89
N MET A 251 -4.67 -14.02 0.74
CA MET A 251 -5.83 -14.67 0.13
C MET A 251 -7.11 -14.37 0.92
N LYS A 252 -7.07 -14.54 2.25
CA LYS A 252 -8.20 -14.26 3.13
C LYS A 252 -8.65 -12.80 3.00
N THR A 253 -7.71 -11.86 3.07
CA THR A 253 -8.01 -10.42 3.01
C THR A 253 -8.68 -10.04 1.69
N ILE A 254 -8.18 -10.52 0.54
CA ILE A 254 -8.75 -10.21 -0.77
C ILE A 254 -10.17 -10.78 -0.87
N LEU A 255 -10.38 -12.01 -0.43
CA LEU A 255 -11.67 -12.70 -0.56
C LEU A 255 -12.74 -12.13 0.38
N ASP A 256 -12.37 -11.77 1.62
CA ASP A 256 -13.28 -11.12 2.56
C ASP A 256 -13.75 -9.76 2.01
N ARG A 257 -12.81 -8.98 1.45
CA ARG A 257 -13.12 -7.69 0.80
C ARG A 257 -13.99 -7.84 -0.44
N ARG A 258 -13.76 -8.88 -1.25
CA ARG A 258 -14.60 -9.20 -2.40
C ARG A 258 -16.00 -9.61 -1.97
N ALA A 259 -16.13 -10.43 -0.93
CA ALA A 259 -17.40 -10.83 -0.35
C ALA A 259 -18.18 -9.65 0.26
N ALA A 260 -17.46 -8.65 0.80
CA ALA A 260 -18.03 -7.39 1.27
C ALA A 260 -18.49 -6.44 0.12
N GLY A 261 -18.42 -6.89 -1.15
CA GLY A 261 -18.89 -6.13 -2.31
C GLY A 261 -17.86 -5.14 -2.87
N GLN A 262 -16.62 -5.12 -2.37
CA GLN A 262 -15.60 -4.25 -2.93
C GLN A 262 -15.23 -4.68 -4.37
N GLY A 263 -15.11 -3.69 -5.27
CA GLY A 263 -14.59 -3.91 -6.61
C GLY A 263 -13.08 -4.14 -6.62
N TRP A 264 -12.55 -4.83 -7.62
CA TRP A 264 -11.10 -5.11 -7.73
C TRP A 264 -10.22 -3.86 -7.69
N GLY A 265 -10.72 -2.74 -8.23
CA GLY A 265 -10.03 -1.46 -8.15
C GLY A 265 -9.91 -0.94 -6.72
N GLN A 266 -10.98 -1.02 -5.95
CA GLN A 266 -10.99 -0.64 -4.54
C GLN A 266 -10.11 -1.56 -3.71
N ILE A 267 -10.19 -2.88 -3.93
CA ILE A 267 -9.34 -3.86 -3.23
C ILE A 267 -7.87 -3.58 -3.49
N ALA A 268 -7.50 -3.37 -4.76
CA ALA A 268 -6.13 -3.04 -5.11
C ALA A 268 -5.70 -1.70 -4.50
N HIS A 269 -6.54 -0.68 -4.55
CA HIS A 269 -6.25 0.63 -3.97
C HIS A 269 -6.05 0.53 -2.44
N ASP A 270 -6.96 -0.11 -1.72
CA ASP A 270 -6.90 -0.31 -0.26
C ASP A 270 -5.69 -1.16 0.16
N LEU A 271 -5.22 -2.05 -0.70
CA LEU A 271 -4.03 -2.86 -0.46
C LEU A 271 -2.75 -2.21 -1.00
N ASP A 272 -2.85 -0.98 -1.52
CA ASP A 272 -1.76 -0.22 -2.13
C ASP A 272 -1.06 -0.97 -3.29
N LEU A 273 -1.86 -1.66 -4.10
CA LEU A 273 -1.45 -2.47 -5.24
C LEU A 273 -1.64 -1.70 -6.55
N LYS A 274 -0.62 -1.76 -7.42
CA LYS A 274 -0.72 -1.19 -8.77
C LYS A 274 -1.49 -2.15 -9.69
N LEU A 275 -2.73 -1.80 -10.01
CA LEU A 275 -3.59 -2.57 -10.93
C LEU A 275 -2.93 -2.90 -12.28
N GLY A 276 -2.00 -2.07 -12.76
CA GLY A 276 -1.27 -2.34 -14.00
C GLY A 276 -0.47 -3.65 -13.95
N ARG A 277 0.14 -3.99 -12.81
CA ARG A 277 0.87 -5.27 -12.66
C ARG A 277 -0.09 -6.47 -12.63
N VAL A 278 -1.20 -6.31 -11.92
CA VAL A 278 -2.27 -7.31 -11.81
C VAL A 278 -2.86 -7.60 -13.21
N LEU A 279 -3.18 -6.54 -13.95
CA LEU A 279 -3.70 -6.61 -15.31
C LEU A 279 -2.75 -7.36 -16.25
N SER A 280 -1.45 -7.07 -16.18
CA SER A 280 -0.44 -7.77 -17.00
C SER A 280 -0.40 -9.26 -16.70
N LYS A 281 -0.50 -9.68 -15.43
CA LYS A 281 -0.55 -11.11 -15.06
C LYS A 281 -1.83 -11.76 -15.58
N VAL A 282 -2.99 -11.14 -15.39
CA VAL A 282 -4.27 -11.69 -15.88
C VAL A 282 -4.28 -11.81 -17.42
N LYS A 283 -3.70 -10.84 -18.14
CA LYS A 283 -3.51 -10.94 -19.60
C LYS A 283 -2.61 -12.11 -19.99
N LYS A 284 -1.56 -12.38 -19.22
CA LYS A 284 -0.69 -13.54 -19.45
C LYS A 284 -1.45 -14.84 -19.21
N THR A 285 -2.18 -14.94 -18.10
CA THR A 285 -3.07 -16.07 -17.81
C THR A 285 -4.10 -16.30 -18.93
N GLN A 286 -4.69 -15.23 -19.46
CA GLN A 286 -5.64 -15.32 -20.58
C GLN A 286 -5.02 -15.97 -21.81
N LYS A 287 -3.77 -15.64 -22.14
CA LYS A 287 -3.04 -16.26 -23.24
C LYS A 287 -2.73 -17.74 -22.97
N GLU A 288 -2.28 -18.07 -21.76
CA GLU A 288 -1.97 -19.46 -21.39
C GLU A 288 -3.23 -20.34 -21.44
N VAL A 289 -4.37 -19.84 -20.97
CA VAL A 289 -5.67 -20.53 -21.08
C VAL A 289 -6.07 -20.72 -22.55
N ALA A 290 -5.91 -19.70 -23.40
CA ALA A 290 -6.17 -19.84 -24.84
C ALA A 290 -5.24 -20.84 -25.54
N HIS A 291 -3.96 -20.89 -25.15
CA HIS A 291 -2.99 -21.85 -25.68
C HIS A 291 -3.28 -23.29 -25.24
N ALA A 292 -3.72 -23.50 -23.99
CA ALA A 292 -4.11 -24.81 -23.49
C ALA A 292 -5.26 -25.42 -24.32
N GLU A 293 -6.12 -24.58 -24.91
CA GLU A 293 -7.18 -25.01 -25.82
C GLU A 293 -6.70 -25.23 -27.26
N GLY A 294 -5.99 -24.25 -27.83
CA GLY A 294 -5.49 -24.35 -29.20
C GLY A 294 -4.54 -25.53 -29.43
N ALA A 295 -3.73 -25.89 -28.43
CA ALA A 295 -2.78 -27.00 -28.52
C ALA A 295 -3.45 -28.38 -28.65
N ARG A 296 -4.74 -28.52 -28.28
CA ARG A 296 -5.50 -29.76 -28.48
C ARG A 296 -6.42 -29.72 -29.70
N ALA A 297 -6.97 -28.58 -30.11
CA ALA A 297 -7.67 -28.48 -31.39
C ALA A 297 -6.76 -28.93 -32.54
N ALA A 298 -5.50 -28.47 -32.56
CA ALA A 298 -4.50 -28.90 -33.54
C ALA A 298 -4.05 -30.37 -33.41
N LYS A 299 -4.22 -31.00 -32.23
CA LYS A 299 -3.92 -32.43 -32.02
C LYS A 299 -5.11 -33.35 -32.30
N ALA A 300 -6.34 -32.87 -32.12
CA ALA A 300 -7.57 -33.60 -32.38
C ALA A 300 -7.98 -33.56 -33.87
N GLU A 301 -7.53 -32.54 -34.60
CA GLU A 301 -7.84 -32.35 -36.03
C GLU A 301 -6.81 -33.02 -36.96
N ARG A 302 -5.75 -33.63 -36.43
CA ARG A 302 -4.85 -34.48 -37.23
C ARG A 302 -5.53 -35.84 -37.40
N PRO A 303 -6.06 -36.19 -38.59
CA PRO A 303 -6.71 -37.49 -38.76
C PRO A 303 -5.65 -38.56 -38.52
N GLU A 304 -5.96 -39.53 -37.67
CA GLU A 304 -5.23 -40.79 -37.63
C GLU A 304 -5.15 -41.30 -39.07
N ARG A 305 -3.92 -41.35 -39.58
CA ARG A 305 -3.61 -41.92 -40.89
C ARG A 305 -3.96 -43.41 -40.78
N SER A 306 -5.17 -43.72 -41.23
CA SER A 306 -5.72 -45.05 -41.45
C SER A 306 -4.64 -46.02 -41.94
N ASP A 307 -4.64 -47.18 -41.29
CA ASP A 307 -3.83 -48.35 -41.57
C ASP A 307 -3.60 -48.60 -43.07
N ARG A 308 -2.32 -48.80 -43.42
CA ARG A 308 -1.93 -49.35 -44.73
C ARG A 308 -2.48 -50.78 -44.84
N PRO A 309 -3.30 -51.11 -45.85
CA PRO A 309 -3.65 -52.50 -46.15
C PRO A 309 -2.43 -53.28 -46.63
N GLY A 310 -2.35 -54.55 -46.23
CA GLY A 310 -1.19 -55.42 -46.31
C GLY A 310 -0.58 -55.61 -47.71
N LYS A 311 0.74 -55.82 -47.72
CA LYS A 311 1.50 -56.34 -48.85
C LYS A 311 0.95 -57.72 -49.26
N PRO A 312 0.65 -57.95 -50.55
CA PRO A 312 0.52 -59.29 -51.10
C PRO A 312 1.91 -59.89 -51.35
N ASP A 313 2.07 -61.16 -50.96
CA ASP A 313 3.24 -62.00 -51.20
C ASP A 313 3.30 -62.54 -52.64
N LYS A 314 4.54 -62.84 -53.06
CA LYS A 314 5.01 -63.75 -54.14
C LYS A 314 4.95 -63.30 -55.62
N PRO A 315 5.76 -63.90 -56.53
CA PRO A 315 6.65 -65.07 -56.37
C PRO A 315 8.11 -64.94 -56.88
N GLU A 316 8.91 -65.95 -56.53
CA GLU A 316 10.32 -66.20 -56.88
C GLU A 316 10.58 -66.60 -58.35
N LYS A 317 11.81 -66.25 -58.79
CA LYS A 317 12.70 -66.95 -59.76
C LYS A 317 12.31 -66.96 -61.26
N PRO A 318 13.27 -67.12 -62.21
CA PRO A 318 14.51 -67.88 -62.09
C PRO A 318 15.83 -67.26 -62.64
N GLU A 319 16.88 -68.01 -62.34
CA GLU A 319 18.30 -67.93 -62.68
C GLU A 319 18.66 -67.92 -64.18
N ARG A 320 19.68 -67.09 -64.49
CA ARG A 320 20.96 -67.46 -65.19
C ARG A 320 21.01 -67.62 -66.72
N ALA A 321 21.95 -66.88 -67.32
CA ALA A 321 23.05 -67.34 -68.21
C ALA A 321 23.95 -66.13 -68.54
N GLU A 322 25.24 -66.10 -68.17
CA GLU A 322 26.42 -66.36 -69.05
C GLU A 322 26.32 -65.69 -70.44
N ARG A 323 27.26 -64.91 -71.01
CA ARG A 323 28.74 -64.90 -71.04
C ARG A 323 29.18 -63.56 -71.68
N ALA A 324 30.20 -62.86 -71.17
CA ALA A 324 31.60 -62.81 -71.65
C ALA A 324 31.86 -62.27 -73.09
N GLY A 325 32.54 -61.11 -73.15
CA GLY A 325 33.75 -60.91 -73.97
C GLY A 325 33.65 -60.12 -75.28
N ARG A 326 34.23 -58.91 -75.30
CA ARG A 326 35.44 -58.55 -76.06
C ARG A 326 35.97 -57.18 -75.64
#